data_AF-A0A933AVS3-F1
#
_entry.id   AF-A0A933AVS3-F1
#
_cell.length_a   1.000
_cell.length_b   1.000
_cell.length_c   1.000
_cell.angle_alpha   90.00
_cell.angle_beta   90.00
_cell.angle_gamma   90.00
#
_symmetry.space_group_name_H-M   'P 1'
#
loop_
_entity.id
_entity.type
_entity.pdbx_description
1 polymer ?
#
loop_
_entity_poly.entity_id
_entity_poly.type
_entity_poly.pdbx_seq_one_letter_code
_entity_poly.pdbx_strand_id
1 'polypeptide(L)'
;MNKHNGVRMIDCKEAERRMHRYLDRELSDHEITEVQQHLEACENCRMRFRFEAGLRRLVNNAAQSDSAPPSLRERIRRLWPTTRT
;
A
#
# COMPACT_ATOMS: atom_id res chain seq x y z
N MET A 1 5.78 22.72 19.66
CA MET A 1 4.88 21.81 20.42
C MET A 1 4.40 20.75 19.44
N ASN A 2 4.61 19.45 19.60
CA ASN A 2 4.16 18.63 20.72
C ASN A 2 5.16 17.52 21.09
N LYS A 3 5.37 17.36 22.41
CA LYS A 3 6.08 16.26 23.04
C LYS A 3 5.02 15.23 23.48
N HIS A 4 5.11 13.97 23.04
CA HIS A 4 4.42 12.85 23.70
C HIS A 4 5.31 11.59 23.69
N ASN A 5 5.70 11.20 24.90
CA ASN A 5 5.81 9.84 25.45
C ASN A 5 5.92 8.65 24.47
N GLY A 6 7.10 8.01 24.42
CA GLY A 6 7.25 6.55 24.27
C GLY A 6 6.99 5.86 22.92
N VAL A 7 6.36 6.50 21.92
CA VAL A 7 6.20 5.96 20.56
C VAL A 7 6.57 7.07 19.57
N ARG A 8 7.56 6.85 18.69
CA ARG A 8 7.94 7.85 17.68
C ARG A 8 6.91 7.86 16.56
N MET A 9 5.85 8.64 16.71
CA MET A 9 4.93 8.94 15.60
C MET A 9 5.68 9.71 14.51
N ILE A 10 5.68 9.20 13.29
CA ILE A 10 6.33 9.84 12.13
C ILE A 10 5.64 11.16 11.78
N ASP A 11 6.40 12.10 11.19
CA ASP A 11 5.85 13.38 10.72
C ASP A 11 5.14 13.26 9.37
N CYS A 12 4.43 14.32 8.95
CA CYS A 12 3.71 14.33 7.67
C CYS A 12 4.63 14.08 6.47
N LYS A 13 5.89 14.53 6.55
CA LYS A 13 6.86 14.43 5.44
C LYS A 13 7.32 12.98 5.27
N GLU A 14 7.51 12.26 6.37
CA GLU A 14 7.85 10.84 6.37
C GLU A 14 6.64 9.97 6.00
N ALA A 15 5.45 10.29 6.52
CA ALA A 15 4.21 9.62 6.12
C ALA A 15 3.98 9.72 4.60
N GLU A 16 4.22 10.90 4.02
CA GLU A 16 4.17 11.12 2.57
C GLU A 16 5.21 10.29 1.82
N ARG A 17 6.47 10.26 2.27
CA ARG A 17 7.52 9.43 1.64
C ARG A 17 7.18 7.94 1.62
N ARG A 18 6.50 7.46 2.66
CA ARG A 18 6.11 6.04 2.80
C ARG A 18 4.78 5.69 2.13
N MET A 19 4.03 6.67 1.63
CA MET A 19 2.66 6.50 1.16
C MET A 19 2.53 5.49 0.02
N HIS A 20 3.38 5.58 -1.00
CA HIS A 20 3.34 4.65 -2.14
C HIS A 20 3.74 3.23 -1.72
N ARG A 21 4.84 3.07 -0.96
CA ARG A 21 5.26 1.76 -0.41
C ARG A 21 4.18 1.14 0.48
N TYR A 22 3.46 1.94 1.27
CA TYR A 22 2.31 1.48 2.05
C TYR A 22 1.19 0.96 1.14
N LEU A 23 0.83 1.72 0.09
CA LEU A 23 -0.16 1.29 -0.90
C LEU A 23 0.28 0.00 -1.60
N ASP A 24 1.57 -0.13 -1.92
CA ASP A 24 2.17 -1.28 -2.61
C ASP A 24 2.38 -2.50 -1.71
N ARG A 25 2.13 -2.37 -0.40
CA ARG A 25 2.35 -3.41 0.63
C ARG A 25 3.82 -3.82 0.73
N GLU A 26 4.72 -2.85 0.59
CA GLU A 26 6.18 -3.02 0.64
C GLU A 26 6.80 -2.52 1.95
N LEU A 27 5.96 -2.21 2.95
CA LEU A 27 6.39 -1.81 4.28
C LEU A 27 6.41 -3.01 5.22
N SER A 28 7.35 -2.99 6.17
CA SER A 28 7.35 -3.89 7.31
C SER A 28 6.16 -3.62 8.24
N ASP A 29 5.81 -4.58 9.10
CA ASP A 29 4.70 -4.44 10.06
C ASP A 29 4.87 -3.22 10.99
N HIS A 30 6.12 -2.92 11.36
CA HIS A 30 6.47 -1.74 12.14
C HIS A 30 6.18 -0.45 11.37
N GLU A 31 6.67 -0.34 10.13
CA GLU A 31 6.44 0.84 9.28
C GLU A 31 4.94 1.04 8.95
N ILE A 32 4.19 -0.06 8.78
CA ILE A 32 2.73 -0.04 8.61
C ILE A 32 2.07 0.60 9.82
N THR A 33 2.45 0.16 11.03
CA THR A 33 1.90 0.69 12.29
C THR A 33 2.17 2.19 12.43
N GLU A 34 3.39 2.64 12.13
CA GLU A 34 3.75 4.07 12.18
C GLU A 34 2.92 4.92 11.20
N VAL A 35 2.73 4.44 9.98
CA VAL A 35 1.91 5.13 8.96
C VAL A 35 0.44 5.15 9.39
N GLN A 36 -0.11 4.05 9.89
CA GLN A 36 -1.50 3.97 10.34
C GLN A 36 -1.79 4.93 11.50
N GLN A 37 -0.92 4.95 12.51
CA GLN A 37 -1.04 5.89 13.63
C GLN A 37 -1.02 7.34 13.16
N HIS A 38 -0.16 7.68 12.18
CA HIS A 38 -0.15 9.02 11.60
C HIS A 38 -1.44 9.33 10.83
N LEU A 39 -1.94 8.41 10.00
CA LEU A 39 -3.18 8.60 9.23
C LEU A 39 -4.41 8.72 10.12
N GLU A 40 -4.42 8.09 11.30
CA GLU A 40 -5.47 8.26 12.31
C GLU A 40 -5.44 9.66 12.91
N ALA A 41 -4.24 10.21 13.17
CA ALA A 41 -4.06 11.49 13.83
C ALA A 41 -4.09 12.71 12.88
N CYS A 42 -3.84 12.54 11.59
CA CYS A 42 -3.65 13.65 10.64
C CYS A 42 -4.63 13.58 9.46
N GLU A 43 -5.66 14.41 9.48
CA GLU A 43 -6.69 14.44 8.44
C GLU A 43 -6.14 14.80 7.05
N ASN A 44 -5.16 15.71 6.98
CA ASN A 44 -4.54 16.08 5.70
C ASN A 44 -3.87 14.88 5.02
N CYS A 45 -3.09 14.10 5.78
CA CYS A 45 -2.46 12.89 5.26
C CYS A 45 -3.50 11.80 4.92
N ARG A 46 -4.58 11.70 5.70
CA ARG A 46 -5.71 10.80 5.40
C ARG A 46 -6.37 11.13 4.06
N MET A 47 -6.65 12.40 3.79
CA MET A 47 -7.23 12.85 2.51
C MET A 47 -6.30 12.54 1.33
N ARG A 48 -5.00 12.83 1.47
CA ARG A 48 -4.00 12.50 0.44
C ARG A 48 -3.93 11.01 0.17
N PHE A 49 -3.90 10.18 1.21
CA PHE A 49 -3.93 8.73 1.08
C PHE A 49 -5.17 8.26 0.32
N ARG A 50 -6.37 8.78 0.64
CA ARG A 50 -7.61 8.43 -0.07
C ARG A 50 -7.57 8.81 -1.54
N PHE A 51 -6.99 9.97 -1.87
CA PHE A 51 -6.78 10.40 -3.24
C PHE A 51 -5.86 9.44 -4.00
N GLU A 52 -4.67 9.17 -3.48
CA GLU A 52 -3.70 8.25 -4.10
C GLU A 52 -4.27 6.84 -4.28
N ALA A 53 -4.95 6.30 -3.26
CA ALA A 53 -5.63 5.02 -3.34
C ALA A 53 -6.78 5.01 -4.36
N GLY A 54 -7.46 6.15 -4.55
CA GLY A 54 -8.47 6.34 -5.59
C GLY A 54 -7.86 6.33 -6.98
N LEU A 55 -6.81 7.14 -7.19
CA LEU A 55 -6.09 7.23 -8.46
C LEU A 55 -5.53 5.87 -8.89
N ARG A 56 -4.88 5.14 -7.97
CA ARG A 56 -4.37 3.79 -8.25
C ARG A 56 -5.46 2.82 -8.68
N ARG A 57 -6.64 2.87 -8.04
CA ARG A 57 -7.80 2.05 -8.42
C ARG A 57 -8.28 2.39 -9.83
N LEU A 58 -8.35 3.67 -10.19
CA LEU A 58 -8.73 4.10 -11.54
C LEU A 58 -7.76 3.57 -12.59
N VAL A 59 -6.44 3.72 -12.37
CA VAL A 59 -5.41 3.20 -13.28
C VAL A 59 -5.51 1.68 -13.42
N ASN A 60 -5.64 0.95 -12.31
CA ASN A 60 -5.80 -0.51 -12.34
C ASN A 60 -7.07 -0.95 -13.09
N ASN A 61 -8.16 -0.21 -12.97
CA ASN A 61 -9.40 -0.52 -13.68
C ASN A 61 -9.27 -0.26 -15.19
N ALA A 62 -8.57 0.81 -15.58
CA ALA A 62 -8.30 1.10 -16.98
C ALA A 62 -7.36 0.05 -17.61
N ALA A 63 -6.36 -0.43 -16.87
CA ALA A 63 -5.41 -1.45 -17.34
C ALA A 63 -5.99 -2.89 -17.39
N GLN A 64 -7.14 -3.14 -16.75
CA GLN A 64 -7.74 -4.48 -16.69
C GLN A 64 -8.29 -4.99 -18.03
N SER A 65 -8.39 -4.14 -19.07
CA SER A 65 -8.78 -4.57 -20.42
C SER A 65 -7.79 -5.55 -21.05
N ASP A 66 -6.52 -5.53 -20.62
CA ASP A 66 -5.47 -6.38 -21.15
C ASP A 66 -5.35 -7.68 -20.35
N SER A 67 -6.21 -8.64 -20.69
CA SER A 67 -6.18 -9.95 -20.07
C SER A 67 -4.87 -10.68 -20.44
N ALA A 68 -4.16 -11.22 -19.45
CA ALA A 68 -2.94 -12.00 -19.70
C ALA A 68 -3.22 -13.16 -20.67
N PRO A 69 -2.36 -13.41 -21.68
CA PRO A 69 -2.58 -14.46 -22.68
C PRO A 69 -2.83 -15.83 -22.04
N PRO A 70 -3.73 -16.68 -22.61
CA PRO A 70 -4.04 -17.99 -22.05
C PRO A 70 -2.81 -18.87 -21.84
N SER A 71 -1.82 -18.80 -22.74
CA SER A 71 -0.56 -19.54 -22.66
C SER A 71 0.26 -19.18 -21.42
N LEU A 72 0.29 -17.90 -21.03
CA LEU A 72 0.99 -17.44 -19.83
C LEU A 72 0.28 -17.93 -18.57
N ARG A 73 -1.06 -17.84 -18.53
CA ARG A 73 -1.86 -18.34 -17.39
C ARG A 73 -1.64 -19.84 -17.18
N GLU A 74 -1.65 -20.61 -18.26
CA GLU A 74 -1.41 -22.05 -18.21
C GLU A 74 0.00 -22.37 -17.73
N ARG A 75 1.01 -21.62 -18.17
CA ARG A 75 2.38 -21.78 -17.69
C ARG A 75 2.49 -21.49 -16.19
N ILE A 76 1.83 -20.44 -15.69
CA ILE A 76 1.80 -20.12 -14.25
C ILE A 76 1.15 -21.23 -13.44
N ARG A 77 0.00 -21.79 -13.88
CA ARG A 77 -0.67 -22.90 -13.19
C ARG A 77 0.23 -24.12 -13.04
N ARG A 78 1.00 -24.47 -14.07
CA ARG A 78 1.95 -25.59 -14.02
C ARG A 78 3.12 -25.34 -13.07
N LEU A 79 3.60 -24.10 -13.00
CA LEU A 79 4.72 -23.72 -12.15
C LEU A 79 4.33 -23.55 -10.67
N TRP A 80 3.05 -23.34 -10.38
CA TRP A 80 2.52 -23.20 -9.03
C TRP A 80 1.72 -24.44 -8.60
N PRO A 81 2.38 -25.56 -8.24
CA PRO A 81 1.68 -26.72 -7.72
C PRO A 81 0.95 -26.32 -6.43
N THR A 82 -0.36 -26.53 -6.42
CA THR A 82 -1.26 -26.09 -5.33
C THR A 82 -1.08 -26.87 -4.02
N THR A 83 -0.05 -27.71 -3.94
CA THR A 83 0.34 -28.44 -2.73
C THR A 83 1.51 -27.73 -2.05
N ARG A 84 1.18 -26.81 -1.15
CA ARG A 84 2.08 -26.39 -0.06
C ARG A 84 1.59 -27.08 1.21
N THR A 85 2.00 -28.34 1.42
CA THR A 85 2.09 -28.93 2.77
C THR A 85 3.05 -28.10 3.60
#